data_AF-A0A453E1H6-F1
#
_entry.id   AF-A0A453E1H6-F1
#
_cell.length_a   1.000
_cell.length_b   1.000
_cell.length_c   1.000
_cell.angle_alpha   90.00
_cell.angle_beta   90.00
_cell.angle_gamma   90.00
#
_symmetry.space_group_name_H-M   'P 1'
#
loop_
_entity.id
_entity.type
_entity.pdbx_description
1 polymer ?
#
loop_
_entity_poly.entity_id
_entity_poly.type
_entity_poly.pdbx_seq_one_letter_code
_entity_poly.pdbx_strand_id
1 'polypeptide(L)' 'YSVHEKIANFMAPVPMTVPPMASKLFENLFGMGNLQKSAAV' A
#
# COMPACT_ATOMS: atom_id res chain seq x y z
N TYR A 1 1.48 14.39 -17.79
CA TYR A 1 0.55 13.25 -17.96
C TYR A 1 -0.07 13.36 -19.33
N SER A 2 0.36 12.51 -20.27
CA SER A 2 -0.18 12.51 -21.64
C SER A 2 -0.85 11.18 -21.88
N VAL A 3 -2.03 11.20 -22.48
CA VAL A 3 -2.78 9.99 -22.81
C VAL A 3 -2.22 9.41 -24.10
N HIS A 4 -1.91 8.12 -24.09
CA HIS A 4 -1.51 7.37 -25.28
C HIS A 4 -2.66 6.44 -25.66
N GLU A 5 -3.27 6.69 -26.82
CA GLU A 5 -4.49 6.01 -27.28
C GLU A 5 -4.32 4.48 -27.35
N LYS A 6 -3.13 4.01 -27.73
CA LYS A 6 -2.83 2.57 -27.89
C LYS A 6 -2.84 1.78 -26.59
N ILE A 7 -2.61 2.42 -25.44
CA ILE A 7 -2.54 1.74 -24.13
C ILE A 7 -3.77 1.98 -23.25
N ALA A 8 -4.57 3.00 -23.55
CA ALA A 8 -5.70 3.41 -22.70
C ALA A 8 -6.73 2.29 -22.49
N ASN A 9 -6.95 1.45 -23.51
CA ASN A 9 -7.93 0.36 -23.49
C ASN A 9 -7.29 -1.00 -23.78
N PHE A 10 -6.00 -1.16 -23.50
CA PHE A 10 -5.28 -2.39 -23.84
C PHE A 10 -5.79 -3.60 -23.04
N MET A 11 -6.25 -3.38 -21.81
CA MET A 11 -6.80 -4.42 -20.94
C MET A 11 -7.98 -3.89 -20.12
N ALA A 12 -8.95 -4.77 -19.85
CA ALA A 12 -10.02 -4.49 -18.90
C ALA A 12 -9.56 -4.75 -17.46
N PRO A 13 -10.02 -3.95 -16.48
CA PRO A 13 -9.77 -4.24 -15.06
C PRO A 13 -10.41 -5.57 -14.66
N VAL A 14 -9.68 -6.35 -13.87
CA VAL A 14 -10.17 -7.58 -13.24
C VAL A 14 -10.47 -7.28 -11.77
N PRO A 15 -11.56 -7.82 -11.19
CA PRO A 15 -11.83 -7.67 -9.77
C PRO A 15 -10.65 -8.14 -8.92
N MET A 16 -10.18 -7.29 -8.01
CA MET A 16 -9.14 -7.65 -7.07
C MET A 16 -9.78 -8.30 -5.84
N THR A 17 -9.36 -9.52 -5.51
CA THR A 17 -9.71 -10.16 -4.25
C THR A 17 -8.80 -9.64 -3.14
N VAL A 18 -9.23 -8.57 -2.47
CA VAL A 18 -8.47 -7.98 -1.35
C VAL A 18 -8.75 -8.79 -0.08
N PRO A 19 -7.71 -9.30 0.63
CA PRO A 19 -7.90 -9.98 1.91
C PRO A 19 -8.52 -9.04 2.96
N PRO A 20 -9.40 -9.51 3.85
CA PRO A 20 -10.04 -8.67 4.88
C PRO A 20 -9.06 -7.94 5.82
N MET A 21 -7.84 -8.47 5.97
CA MET A 21 -6.77 -7.90 6.81
C MET A 21 -5.87 -6.89 6.09
N ALA A 22 -6.10 -6.59 4.81
CA ALA A 22 -5.17 -5.81 3.98
C ALA A 22 -4.85 -4.42 4.54
N SER A 23 -5.80 -3.76 5.20
CA SER A 23 -5.58 -2.46 5.85
C SER A 23 -4.59 -2.55 7.01
N LYS A 24 -4.59 -3.65 7.76
CA LYS A 24 -3.75 -3.85 8.94
C LYS A 24 -2.32 -4.28 8.61
N LEU A 25 -2.09 -4.84 7.42
CA LEU A 25 -0.76 -5.30 6.99
C LEU A 25 0.27 -4.17 6.93
N PHE A 26 -0.18 -2.94 6.68
CA PHE A 26 0.70 -1.79 6.51
C PHE A 26 0.86 -0.93 7.76
N GLU A 27 0.07 -1.17 8.81
CA GLU A 27 0.08 -0.37 10.04
C GLU A 27 1.45 -0.34 10.72
N ASN A 28 2.25 -1.39 10.56
CA ASN A 28 3.58 -1.54 11.18
C ASN A 28 4.70 -1.81 10.17
N LEU A 29 4.49 -1.51 8.88
CA LEU A 29 5.43 -1.92 7.81
C LEU A 29 6.84 -1.34 7.97
N PHE A 30 6.95 -0.10 8.49
CA PHE A 30 8.23 0.59 8.63
C PHE A 30 8.80 0.56 10.06
N GLY A 31 8.25 -0.29 10.92
CA GLY A 31 8.57 -0.29 12.34
C GLY A 31 8.01 0.96 13.03
N MET A 32 7.59 0.81 14.28
CA MET A 32 7.13 1.90 15.13
C MET A 32 8.16 3.04 15.07
N GLY A 33 7.75 4.23 14.63
CA GLY A 33 8.58 5.44 14.61
C GLY A 33 9.02 5.94 16.00
N ASN A 34 9.05 5.08 17.02
CA ASN A 34 9.44 5.35 18.40
C ASN A 34 10.39 4.29 18.98
N LEU A 35 11.29 3.73 18.17
CA LEU A 35 12.59 3.40 18.76
C LEU A 35 13.12 4.72 19.34
N GLN A 36 13.25 4.81 20.67
CA GLN A 36 13.69 5.97 21.46
C GLN A 36 12.61 6.89 22.09
N LYS A 37 11.59 6.30 22.74
CA LYS A 37 11.10 6.85 24.03
C LYS A 37 10.92 5.74 25.07
N SER A 38 11.96 4.95 25.29
CA SER A 38 12.10 4.16 26.52
C SER A 38 13.55 3.71 26.71
N ALA A 39 14.35 4.59 27.28
CA ALA A 39 15.49 4.26 28.14
C ALA A 39 15.84 5.52 28.95
N ALA A 40 14.89 5.95 29.77
CA ALA A 40 15.18 6.74 30.95
C ALA A 40 15.11 5.76 32.13
N VAL A 41 16.23 5.10 32.42
CA VAL A 41 16.67 4.60 33.74
C VAL A 41 18.19 4.65 33.73
#